data_AF-A0A1F9E5F7-F1
#
_entry.id   AF-A0A1F9E5F7-F1
#
_cell.length_a   1.000
_cell.length_b   1.000
_cell.length_c   1.000
_cell.angle_alpha   90.00
_cell.angle_beta   90.00
_cell.angle_gamma   90.00
#
_symmetry.space_group_name_H-M   'P 1'
#
loop_
_entity.id
_entity.type
_entity.pdbx_description
1 polymer ?
#
loop_
_entity_poly.entity_id
_entity_poly.type
_entity_poly.pdbx_seq_one_letter_code
_entity_poly.pdbx_strand_id
1 'polypeptide(L)' 'MRGILDTNVFVSGVFFAGPPYRILEAWRDGELQLVVSQEILEEYQRVGEALAEQFTGINLVN' A
#
# COMPACT_ATOMS: atom_id res chain seq x y z
N MET A 1 16.71 0.39 -7.43
CA MET A 1 15.87 -0.15 -8.53
C MET A 1 14.52 0.58 -8.52
N ARG A 2 13.82 0.70 -9.66
CA ARG A 2 12.50 1.36 -9.74
C ARG A 2 11.45 0.33 -10.11
N GLY A 3 10.33 0.32 -9.39
CA GLY A 3 9.21 -0.60 -9.63
C GLY A 3 7.87 0.13 -9.53
N ILE A 4 6.89 -0.37 -10.28
CA ILE A 4 5.49 0.03 -10.17
C ILE A 4 4.80 -1.05 -9.33
N LEU A 5 4.13 -0.62 -8.27
CA LEU A 5 3.45 -1.54 -7.35
C LEU A 5 1.97 -1.65 -7.71
N ASP A 6 1.50 -2.88 -7.89
CA ASP A 6 0.07 -3.16 -8.01
C ASP A 6 -0.65 -2.79 -6.71
N THR A 7 -1.90 -2.31 -6.81
CA THR A 7 -2.70 -1.91 -5.66
C THR A 7 -2.88 -3.04 -4.65
N ASN A 8 -3.11 -4.27 -5.10
CA ASN A 8 -3.30 -5.39 -4.18
C ASN A 8 -2.02 -5.70 -3.41
N VAL A 9 -0.85 -5.51 -4.02
CA VAL A 9 0.44 -5.70 -3.35
C VAL A 9 0.66 -4.62 -2.29
N PHE A 10 0.36 -3.35 -2.62
CA PHE A 10 0.45 -2.25 -1.67
C PHE A 10 -0.48 -2.45 -0.47
N VAL A 11 -1.77 -2.63 -0.73
CA VAL A 11 -2.80 -2.79 0.30
C VAL A 11 -2.53 -4.04 1.13
N SER A 12 -2.14 -5.16 0.51
CA SER A 12 -1.77 -6.36 1.27
C SER A 12 -0.59 -6.12 2.20
N GLY A 13 0.42 -5.37 1.75
CA GLY A 13 1.58 -5.03 2.58
C GLY A 13 1.26 -4.09 3.73
N VAL A 14 0.32 -3.15 3.55
CA VAL A 14 -0.08 -2.19 4.59
C VAL A 14 -0.89 -2.88 5.70
N PHE A 15 -1.80 -3.78 5.32
CA PHE A 15 -2.80 -4.34 6.24
C PHE A 15 -2.46 -5.74 6.75
N PHE A 16 -1.57 -6.49 6.08
CA PHE A 16 -1.26 -7.88 6.41
C PHE A 16 0.25 -8.14 6.44
N ALA A 17 0.69 -9.01 7.35
CA ALA A 17 2.07 -9.50 7.36
C ALA A 17 2.30 -10.49 6.20
N GLY A 18 3.54 -10.57 5.69
CA GLY A 18 3.93 -11.57 4.68
C GLY A 18 4.85 -11.05 3.58
N PRO A 19 4.98 -11.77 2.45
CA PRO A 19 5.84 -11.37 1.34
C PRO A 19 5.60 -9.93 0.81
N PRO A 20 4.34 -9.43 0.69
CA PRO A 20 4.09 -8.04 0.29
C PRO A 20 4.65 -7.02 1.28
N TYR A 21 4.61 -7.29 2.59
CA TYR A 21 5.16 -6.41 3.62
C TYR A 21 6.67 -6.19 3.44
N ARG A 22 7.41 -7.22 3.02
CA ARG A 22 8.87 -7.08 2.77
C ARG A 22 9.19 -6.09 1.64
N ILE A 23 8.27 -5.92 0.69
CA ILE A 23 8.44 -4.91 -0.36
C ILE A 23 8.30 -3.50 0.25
N LEU A 24 7.39 -3.32 1.20
CA LEU A 24 7.26 -2.06 1.92
C LEU A 24 8.44 -1.80 2.87
N GLU A 25 9.02 -2.84 3.49
CA GLU A 25 10.25 -2.70 4.26
C GLU A 25 11.42 -2.23 3.40
N ALA A 26 11.66 -2.87 2.26
CA ALA A 26 12.72 -2.45 1.35
C ALA A 26 12.49 -1.05 0.76
N TRP A 27 11.22 -0.61 0.61
CA TRP A 27 10.90 0.78 0.29
C TRP A 27 11.24 1.74 1.43
N ARG A 28 10.80 1.42 2.65
CA ARG A 28 11.08 2.20 3.87
C ARG A 28 12.59 2.35 4.09
N ASP A 29 13.35 1.29 3.84
CA ASP A 29 14.78 1.22 4.08
C ASP A 29 15.60 1.82 2.91
N GLY A 30 14.93 2.32 1.86
CA GLY A 30 15.54 3.05 0.75
C GLY A 30 16.18 2.17 -0.33
N GLU A 31 16.00 0.86 -0.27
CA GLU A 31 16.55 -0.11 -1.21
C GLU A 31 15.80 -0.11 -2.55
N LEU A 32 14.53 0.30 -2.53
CA LEU A 32 13.71 0.48 -3.71
C LEU A 32 12.95 1.80 -3.71
N GLN A 33 12.78 2.36 -4.90
CA GLN A 33 11.98 3.55 -5.12
C GLN A 33 10.64 3.15 -5.74
N LEU A 34 9.55 3.41 -5.01
CA LEU A 34 8.19 3.27 -5.53
C LEU A 34 7.85 4.46 -6.43
N VAL A 35 7.24 4.17 -7.57
CA VAL A 35 6.70 5.16 -8.50
C VAL A 35 5.22 4.87 -8.68
N VAL A 36 4.39 5.89 -8.51
CA VAL A 36 2.93 5.82 -8.62
C VAL A 36 2.43 6.92 -9.55
N SER A 37 1.35 6.64 -10.27
CA SER A 37 0.59 7.67 -10.97
C SER A 37 -0.55 8.18 -10.08
N GLN A 38 -1.21 9.26 -10.51
CA GLN A 38 -2.36 9.81 -9.80
C GLN A 38 -3.50 8.79 -9.71
N GLU A 39 -3.76 8.06 -10.81
CA GLU A 39 -4.82 7.05 -10.89
C GLU A 39 -4.56 5.88 -9.93
N ILE A 40 -3.28 5.49 -9.75
CA ILE A 40 -2.89 4.45 -8.80
C ILE A 40 -3.11 4.94 -7.36
N LEU A 41 -2.77 6.20 -7.05
CA LEU A 41 -2.99 6.77 -5.73
C LEU A 41 -4.48 6.85 -5.37
N GLU A 42 -5.32 7.25 -6.31
CA GLU A 42 -6.78 7.28 -6.14
C GLU A 42 -7.35 5.89 -5.87
N GLU A 43 -6.85 4.88 -6.57
CA GLU A 43 -7.24 3.49 -6.34
C GLU A 43 -6.79 2.98 -4.95
N TYR A 44 -5.60 3.36 -4.48
CA TYR A 44 -5.13 2.99 -3.14
C TYR A 44 -6.05 3.54 -2.05
N GLN A 45 -6.47 4.80 -2.21
CA GLN A 45 -7.39 5.43 -1.27
C GLN A 45 -8.75 4.72 -1.28
N ARG A 46 -9.35 4.49 -2.45
CA ARG A 46 -10.64 3.81 -2.59
C ARG A 46 -10.63 2.40 -2.00
N VAL A 47 -9.60 1.61 -2.29
CA VAL A 47 -9.47 0.24 -1.77
C VAL A 47 -9.19 0.26 -0.26
N GLY A 48 -8.34 1.17 0.20
CA GLY A 48 -8.04 1.34 1.62
C GLY A 48 -9.27 1.70 2.44
N GLU A 49 -10.10 2.64 1.96
CA GLU A 49 -11.36 3.03 2.59
C GLU A 49 -12.33 1.85 2.68
N ALA A 50 -12.55 1.13 1.56
CA ALA A 50 -13.40 -0.05 1.53
C ALA A 50 -12.92 -1.17 2.47
N LEU A 51 -11.60 -1.31 2.66
CA LEU A 51 -11.02 -2.28 3.58
C LEU A 51 -11.15 -1.81 5.05
N ALA A 52 -10.98 -0.52 5.31
CA ALA A 52 -11.14 0.06 6.64
C ALA A 52 -12.58 -0.09 7.18
N GLU A 53 -13.60 -0.07 6.31
CA GLU A 53 -14.97 -0.41 6.68
C GLU A 53 -15.12 -1.84 7.25
N GLN A 54 -14.27 -2.78 6.81
CA GLN A 54 -14.30 -4.18 7.24
C GLN A 54 -13.49 -4.43 8.52
N PHE A 55 -12.56 -3.55 8.87
CA PHE A 55 -11.68 -3.67 10.04
C PHE A 55 -11.79 -2.43 10.94
N THR A 56 -12.59 -2.53 12.01
CA THR A 56 -12.78 -1.46 12.98
C THR A 56 -11.47 -1.09 13.68
N GLY A 57 -10.97 0.13 13.44
CA GLY A 57 -9.76 0.68 14.06
C GLY A 57 -8.74 1.29 13.09
N ILE A 58 -8.97 1.21 11.79
CA ILE A 58 -8.09 1.80 10.77
C ILE A 58 -8.71 3.10 10.27
N ASN A 59 -8.01 4.22 10.46
CA ASN A 59 -8.42 5.52 9.95
C ASN A 59 -7.34 6.04 8.99
N LEU A 60 -7.67 6.08 7.69
CA LEU A 60 -6.75 6.53 6.64
C LEU A 60 -6.82 8.05 6.40
N VAL A 61 -7.76 8.71 7.06
CA VAL A 61 -7.99 10.16 6.96
C VAL A 61 -7.70 10.75 8.34
N ASN A 62 -6.70 11.64 8.40
CA ASN A 62 -6.54 12.55 9.53
C ASN A 62 -7.61 13.63 9.49
#